data_AF-A0A921Q468-F1
#
_entry.id   AF-A0A921Q468-F1
#
_cell.length_a   1.000
_cell.length_b   1.000
_cell.length_c   1.000
_cell.angle_alpha   90.00
_cell.angle_beta   90.00
_cell.angle_gamma   90.00
#
_symmetry.space_group_name_H-M   'P 1'
#
loop_
_entity.id
_entity.type
_entity.pdbx_description
1 polymer ?
#
loop_
_entity_poly.entity_id
_entity_poly.type
_entity_poly.pdbx_seq_one_letter_code
_entity_poly.pdbx_strand_id
1 'polypeptide(L)'
;MSLPDLYPSSRLAMLVSRMPRRMKQHRQEADAFMDAMVREHGESRAANDDDDDKEDLLDVLLRIQREGGLQFPLTTDNIKTVIGDMFAGGSETGATTLQWIMAELMRNPRVMKKAQDEVRRALAVAGRQRVTEDDLSNLHYMRLVIKEGLRLHPPLPLLLPRECRSSCQVLGFDVPAGTVVFVNAWAIGRDPSSWDKPEEFVPERFEGSGVDFKGTDFEYVPFGAGRRMCPGMAFGLVTMELALASLLYHFDWELPPGMTATDVDMTEEMGVTARRLHDLLLVPFVRMPVPMT
;
A
#
# COMPACT_ATOMS: atom_id res chain seq x y z
N MET A 1 -5.22 -7.48 -22.56
CA MET A 1 -4.43 -8.73 -22.42
C MET A 1 -3.69 -9.00 -23.73
N SER A 2 -2.37 -9.13 -23.70
CA SER A 2 -1.46 -9.28 -24.84
C SER A 2 -1.00 -10.74 -25.04
N LEU A 3 -0.40 -11.07 -26.18
CA LEU A 3 0.11 -12.43 -26.46
C LEU A 3 1.13 -12.94 -25.41
N PRO A 4 2.09 -12.12 -24.95
CA PRO A 4 2.97 -12.49 -23.83
C PRO A 4 2.27 -12.73 -22.51
N ASP A 5 1.13 -12.06 -22.25
CA ASP A 5 0.40 -12.26 -20.99
C ASP A 5 -0.26 -13.64 -20.96
N LEU A 6 -0.72 -14.12 -22.12
CA LEU A 6 -1.33 -15.44 -22.28
C LEU A 6 -0.30 -16.57 -22.39
N TYR A 7 0.85 -16.30 -23.03
CA TYR A 7 1.88 -17.30 -23.30
C TYR A 7 3.28 -16.79 -22.91
N PRO A 8 3.53 -16.53 -21.61
CA PRO A 8 4.78 -15.91 -21.16
C PRO A 8 6.02 -16.77 -21.42
N SER A 9 5.85 -18.10 -21.56
CA SER A 9 6.92 -19.04 -21.90
C SER A 9 7.19 -19.17 -23.40
N SER A 10 6.34 -18.61 -24.27
CA SER A 10 6.47 -18.73 -25.72
C SER A 10 7.41 -17.66 -26.27
N ARG A 11 8.58 -18.10 -26.76
CA ARG A 11 9.54 -17.21 -27.45
C ARG A 11 8.92 -16.53 -28.68
N LEU A 12 8.02 -17.20 -29.39
CA LEU A 12 7.33 -16.64 -30.55
C LEU A 12 6.37 -15.53 -30.13
N ALA A 13 5.57 -15.76 -29.07
CA ALA A 13 4.66 -14.75 -28.52
C ALA A 13 5.41 -13.50 -28.05
N MET A 14 6.57 -13.69 -27.42
CA MET A 14 7.48 -12.61 -27.05
C MET A 14 8.01 -11.86 -28.29
N LEU A 15 8.43 -12.58 -29.33
CA LEU A 15 9.07 -11.99 -30.51
C LEU A 15 8.09 -11.18 -31.38
N VAL A 16 6.85 -11.65 -31.54
CA VAL A 16 5.83 -10.93 -32.33
C VAL A 16 5.17 -9.78 -31.55
N SER A 17 5.38 -9.71 -30.24
CA SER A 17 4.83 -8.67 -29.38
C SER A 17 5.75 -7.46 -29.28
N ARG A 18 5.15 -6.28 -29.16
CA ARG A 18 5.88 -5.05 -28.80
C ARG A 18 6.24 -4.98 -27.32
N MET A 19 5.68 -5.86 -26.48
CA MET A 19 5.84 -5.83 -25.03
C MET A 19 7.31 -5.93 -24.58
N PRO A 20 8.15 -6.87 -25.06
CA PRO A 20 9.53 -6.93 -24.60
C PRO A 20 10.33 -5.67 -24.91
N ARG A 21 10.07 -5.06 -26.08
CA ARG A 21 10.68 -3.78 -26.46
C ARG A 21 10.22 -2.65 -25.54
N ARG A 22 8.91 -2.55 -25.25
CA ARG A 22 8.36 -1.55 -24.32
C ARG A 22 8.90 -1.71 -22.90
N MET A 23 8.95 -2.94 -22.39
CA MET A 23 9.53 -3.23 -21.07
C MET A 23 11.01 -2.82 -21.00
N LYS A 24 11.79 -3.08 -22.06
CA LYS A 24 13.18 -2.64 -22.14
C LYS A 24 13.30 -1.11 -22.15
N GLN A 25 12.44 -0.42 -22.91
CA GLN A 25 12.41 1.04 -22.96
C GLN A 25 12.07 1.64 -21.59
N HIS A 26 10.99 1.18 -20.95
CA HIS A 26 10.61 1.65 -19.61
C HIS A 26 11.68 1.36 -18.56
N ARG A 27 12.35 0.19 -18.64
CA ARG A 27 13.48 -0.11 -17.76
C ARG A 27 14.63 0.88 -17.97
N GLN A 28 14.96 1.22 -19.22
CA GLN A 28 16.03 2.18 -19.53
C GLN A 28 15.68 3.60 -19.05
N GLU A 29 14.42 4.02 -19.21
CA GLU A 29 13.93 5.30 -18.72
C GLU A 29 13.98 5.37 -17.19
N ALA A 30 13.51 4.33 -16.51
CA ALA A 30 13.56 4.23 -15.06
C ALA A 30 15.00 4.24 -14.53
N ASP A 31 15.90 3.47 -15.16
CA ASP A 31 17.31 3.42 -14.76
C ASP A 31 18.00 4.78 -14.95
N ALA A 32 17.74 5.48 -16.05
CA ALA A 32 18.25 6.82 -16.30
C ALA A 32 17.72 7.86 -15.29
N PHE A 33 16.46 7.75 -14.89
CA PHE A 33 15.88 8.59 -13.85
C PHE A 33 16.55 8.33 -12.48
N MET A 34 16.73 7.07 -12.13
CA MET A 34 17.42 6.67 -10.90
C MET A 34 18.89 7.13 -10.88
N ASP A 35 19.59 7.04 -12.01
CA ASP A 35 20.96 7.57 -12.17
C ASP A 35 21.02 9.08 -11.91
N ALA A 36 20.05 9.83 -12.43
CA ALA A 36 19.98 11.27 -12.23
C ALA A 36 19.81 11.61 -10.73
N MET A 37 18.90 10.91 -10.04
CA MET A 37 18.69 11.11 -8.59
C MET A 37 19.93 10.77 -7.76
N VAL A 38 20.57 9.62 -8.03
CA VAL A 38 21.80 9.21 -7.32
C VAL A 38 22.91 10.25 -7.49
N ARG A 39 23.07 10.79 -8.71
CA ARG A 39 24.06 11.83 -8.97
C ARG A 39 23.74 13.13 -8.23
N GLU A 40 22.49 13.58 -8.28
CA GLU A 40 22.03 14.81 -7.61
C GLU A 40 22.24 14.74 -6.09
N HIS A 41 21.88 13.62 -5.45
CA HIS A 41 22.14 13.39 -4.03
C HIS A 41 23.62 13.38 -3.70
N GLY A 42 24.45 12.74 -4.54
CA GLY A 42 25.90 12.72 -4.39
C GLY A 42 26.52 14.12 -4.45
N GLU A 43 26.06 14.96 -5.37
CA GLU A 43 26.51 16.35 -5.53
C GLU A 43 26.03 17.25 -4.38
N SER A 44 24.77 17.11 -3.96
CA SER A 44 24.16 17.88 -2.87
C SER A 44 24.85 17.62 -1.52
N ARG A 45 25.12 16.34 -1.20
CA ARG A 45 25.84 15.95 0.02
C ARG A 45 27.31 16.42 0.01
N ALA A 46 27.97 16.40 -1.14
CA ALA A 46 29.34 16.92 -1.26
C ALA A 46 29.43 18.45 -1.04
N ALA A 47 28.32 19.17 -1.22
CA ALA A 47 28.23 20.62 -1.03
C ALA A 47 27.78 21.04 0.37
N ASN A 48 27.04 20.20 1.10
CA ASN A 48 26.42 20.51 2.40
C ASN A 48 26.73 19.42 3.44
N ASP A 49 27.97 19.38 3.95
CA ASP A 49 28.49 18.33 4.85
C ASP A 49 27.91 18.38 6.29
N ASP A 50 27.07 19.37 6.62
CA ASP A 50 26.66 19.69 8.01
C ASP A 50 25.13 19.62 8.29
N ASP A 51 24.26 19.19 7.35
CA ASP A 51 22.80 19.13 7.56
C ASP A 51 22.29 17.68 7.75
N ASP A 52 22.73 17.03 8.84
CA ASP A 52 22.30 15.67 9.24
C ASP A 52 20.78 15.56 9.49
N ASP A 53 20.07 16.69 9.66
CA ASP A 53 18.64 16.75 9.94
C ASP A 53 17.73 16.45 8.71
N LYS A 54 18.31 16.21 7.52
CA LYS A 54 17.57 15.87 6.29
C LYS A 54 18.05 14.61 5.59
N GLU A 55 18.46 13.61 6.36
CA GLU A 55 18.81 12.32 5.79
C GLU A 55 17.60 11.54 5.28
N ASP A 56 17.66 11.11 4.01
CA ASP A 56 16.68 10.18 3.43
C ASP A 56 17.25 8.78 3.22
N LEU A 57 16.41 7.85 2.75
CA LEU A 57 16.83 6.47 2.55
C LEU A 57 17.95 6.32 1.50
N LEU A 58 17.94 7.13 0.44
CA LEU A 58 18.96 7.06 -0.60
C LEU A 58 20.31 7.45 0.00
N ASP A 59 20.34 8.49 0.83
CA ASP A 59 21.54 8.88 1.57
C ASP A 59 22.07 7.76 2.47
N VAL A 60 21.18 7.10 3.24
CA VAL A 60 21.56 5.97 4.10
C VAL A 60 22.19 4.84 3.29
N LEU A 61 21.58 4.47 2.16
CA LEU A 61 22.08 3.39 1.30
C LEU A 61 23.43 3.76 0.66
N LEU A 62 23.61 5.01 0.22
CA LEU A 62 24.87 5.50 -0.31
C LEU A 62 25.97 5.55 0.77
N ARG A 63 25.63 5.93 2.01
CA ARG A 63 26.55 5.88 3.15
C ARG A 63 27.00 4.45 3.42
N ILE A 64 26.07 3.50 3.54
CA ILE A 64 26.38 2.07 3.76
C ILE A 64 27.26 1.52 2.63
N GLN A 65 27.00 1.91 1.38
CA GLN A 65 27.87 1.53 0.25
C GLN A 65 29.30 2.07 0.40
N ARG A 66 29.47 3.33 0.84
CA ARG A 66 30.80 3.94 1.05
C ARG A 66 31.56 3.32 2.22
N GLU A 67 30.88 3.06 3.34
CA GLU A 67 31.46 2.45 4.55
C GLU A 67 31.89 1.00 4.30
N GLY A 68 31.18 0.27 3.42
CA GLY A 68 31.48 -1.12 3.12
C GLY A 68 31.21 -2.04 4.32
N GLY A 69 31.93 -3.17 4.40
CA GLY A 69 31.86 -4.07 5.56
C GLY A 69 30.69 -5.06 5.58
N LEU A 70 29.76 -4.99 4.63
CA LEU A 70 28.74 -6.03 4.45
C LEU A 70 29.34 -7.31 3.88
N GLN A 71 28.80 -8.47 4.29
CA GLN A 71 29.17 -9.78 3.74
C GLN A 71 29.01 -9.82 2.20
N PHE A 72 28.01 -9.10 1.69
CA PHE A 72 27.78 -8.89 0.27
C PHE A 72 27.84 -7.39 -0.03
N PRO A 73 28.77 -6.92 -0.90
CA PRO A 73 28.88 -5.51 -1.23
C PRO A 73 27.60 -4.96 -1.86
N LEU A 74 27.15 -3.80 -1.38
CA LEU A 74 25.98 -3.11 -1.92
C LEU A 74 26.38 -2.32 -3.19
N THR A 75 25.93 -2.78 -4.36
CA THR A 75 26.21 -2.09 -5.62
C THR A 75 25.22 -0.95 -5.88
N THR A 76 25.59 0.01 -6.74
CA THR A 76 24.68 1.09 -7.15
C THR A 76 23.42 0.53 -7.79
N ASP A 77 23.53 -0.54 -8.58
CA ASP A 77 22.37 -1.23 -9.15
C ASP A 77 21.46 -1.82 -8.07
N ASN A 78 22.02 -2.34 -6.96
CA ASN A 78 21.22 -2.78 -5.82
C ASN A 78 20.48 -1.61 -5.18
N ILE A 79 21.14 -0.47 -4.97
CA ILE A 79 20.51 0.74 -4.40
C ILE A 79 19.35 1.20 -5.28
N LYS A 80 19.59 1.36 -6.59
CA LYS A 80 18.55 1.73 -7.56
C LYS A 80 17.37 0.76 -7.51
N THR A 81 17.65 -0.54 -7.46
CA THR A 81 16.61 -1.57 -7.39
C THR A 81 15.80 -1.48 -6.11
N VAL A 82 16.45 -1.31 -4.95
CA VAL A 82 15.78 -1.18 -3.64
C VAL A 82 14.88 0.05 -3.60
N ILE A 83 15.37 1.21 -4.06
CA ILE A 83 14.56 2.42 -4.12
C ILE A 83 13.39 2.25 -5.09
N GLY A 84 13.62 1.65 -6.26
CA GLY A 84 12.57 1.32 -7.22
C GLY A 84 11.49 0.39 -6.64
N ASP A 85 11.90 -0.66 -5.93
CA ASP A 85 11.00 -1.59 -5.24
C ASP A 85 10.17 -0.88 -4.15
N MET A 86 10.76 0.09 -3.44
CA MET A 86 10.03 0.87 -2.43
C MET A 86 8.98 1.79 -3.06
N PHE A 87 9.30 2.50 -4.14
CA PHE A 87 8.33 3.32 -4.85
C PHE A 87 7.20 2.46 -5.44
N ALA A 88 7.54 1.37 -6.12
CA ALA A 88 6.55 0.47 -6.72
C ALA A 88 5.65 -0.17 -5.65
N GLY A 89 6.24 -0.66 -4.56
CA GLY A 89 5.51 -1.31 -3.48
C GLY A 89 4.62 -0.35 -2.68
N GLY A 90 5.10 0.88 -2.40
CA GLY A 90 4.41 1.84 -1.53
C GLY A 90 3.37 2.72 -2.21
N SER A 91 3.51 2.97 -3.52
CA SER A 91 2.64 3.94 -4.21
C SER A 91 1.28 3.35 -4.56
N GLU A 92 1.26 2.34 -5.45
CA GLU A 92 0.02 1.78 -6.01
C GLU A 92 -0.84 1.10 -4.93
N THR A 93 -0.21 0.35 -4.02
CA THR A 93 -0.92 -0.37 -2.96
C THR A 93 -1.58 0.57 -1.95
N GLY A 94 -0.87 1.62 -1.53
CA GLY A 94 -1.38 2.64 -0.62
C GLY A 94 -2.53 3.44 -1.24
N ALA A 95 -2.36 3.88 -2.50
CA ALA A 95 -3.41 4.61 -3.23
C ALA A 95 -4.67 3.74 -3.42
N THR A 96 -4.52 2.48 -3.82
CA THR A 96 -5.62 1.53 -3.97
C THR A 96 -6.38 1.36 -2.65
N THR A 97 -5.65 1.17 -1.53
CA THR A 97 -6.27 1.03 -0.19
C THR A 97 -7.07 2.27 0.18
N LEU A 98 -6.51 3.47 -0.01
CA LEU A 98 -7.18 4.73 0.31
C LEU A 98 -8.44 4.93 -0.53
N GLN A 99 -8.41 4.59 -1.82
CA GLN A 99 -9.59 4.67 -2.70
C GLN A 99 -10.71 3.73 -2.23
N TRP A 100 -10.39 2.50 -1.84
CA TRP A 100 -11.36 1.56 -1.27
C TRP A 100 -11.93 2.05 0.06
N ILE A 101 -11.07 2.55 0.95
CA ILE A 101 -11.52 3.14 2.22
C ILE A 101 -12.48 4.30 1.95
N MET A 102 -12.13 5.25 1.08
CA MET A 102 -13.02 6.36 0.75
C MET A 102 -14.34 5.87 0.16
N ALA A 103 -14.33 4.87 -0.73
CA ALA A 103 -15.56 4.29 -1.28
C ALA A 103 -16.42 3.67 -0.18
N GLU A 104 -15.83 2.90 0.74
CA GLU A 104 -16.56 2.33 1.88
C GLU A 104 -17.10 3.37 2.84
N LEU A 105 -16.34 4.45 3.11
CA LEU A 105 -16.82 5.56 3.92
C LEU A 105 -18.02 6.26 3.28
N MET A 106 -18.02 6.45 1.95
CA MET A 106 -19.17 7.01 1.24
C MET A 106 -20.40 6.09 1.27
N ARG A 107 -20.20 4.77 1.28
CA ARG A 107 -21.29 3.79 1.48
C ARG A 107 -21.78 3.72 2.92
N ASN A 108 -20.97 4.16 3.88
CA ASN A 108 -21.24 4.06 5.32
C ASN A 108 -21.16 5.42 6.02
N PRO A 109 -22.16 6.32 5.86
CA PRO A 109 -22.13 7.68 6.43
C PRO A 109 -21.92 7.72 7.95
N ARG A 110 -22.39 6.71 8.68
CA ARG A 110 -22.15 6.56 10.12
C ARG A 110 -20.65 6.43 10.44
N VAL A 111 -19.95 5.62 9.66
CA VAL A 111 -18.51 5.37 9.81
C VAL A 111 -17.72 6.61 9.38
N MET A 112 -18.07 7.21 8.23
CA MET A 112 -17.48 8.47 7.76
C MET A 112 -17.55 9.55 8.85
N LYS A 113 -18.75 9.81 9.37
CA LYS A 113 -18.96 10.81 10.40
C LYS A 113 -18.13 10.53 11.66
N LYS A 114 -18.12 9.29 12.14
CA LYS A 114 -17.35 8.91 13.34
C LYS A 114 -15.83 9.10 13.14
N ALA A 115 -15.30 8.77 11.96
CA ALA A 115 -13.89 8.98 11.64
C ALA A 115 -13.54 10.47 11.51
N GLN A 116 -14.37 11.27 10.80
CA GLN A 116 -14.17 12.72 10.71
C GLN A 116 -14.24 13.41 12.09
N ASP A 117 -15.21 13.02 12.93
CA ASP A 117 -15.38 13.58 14.27
C ASP A 117 -14.18 13.27 15.16
N GLU A 118 -13.60 12.06 15.07
CA GLU A 118 -12.35 11.71 15.78
C GLU A 118 -11.19 12.59 15.32
N VAL A 119 -10.90 12.61 14.01
CA VAL A 119 -9.76 13.34 13.46
C VAL A 119 -9.84 14.83 13.80
N ARG A 120 -11.00 15.45 13.59
CA ARG A 120 -11.20 16.89 13.86
C ARG A 120 -11.11 17.21 15.34
N ARG A 121 -11.61 16.34 16.22
CA ARG A 121 -11.52 16.54 17.67
C ARG A 121 -10.07 16.40 18.14
N ALA A 122 -9.34 15.40 17.68
CA ALA A 122 -7.94 15.18 18.05
C ALA A 122 -7.08 16.40 17.68
N LEU A 123 -7.22 16.92 16.45
CA LEU A 123 -6.48 18.11 16.00
C LEU A 123 -6.91 19.38 16.73
N ALA A 124 -8.21 19.56 17.02
CA ALA A 124 -8.69 20.70 17.79
C ALA A 124 -8.11 20.72 19.22
N VAL A 125 -8.04 19.56 19.88
CA VAL A 125 -7.41 19.42 21.21
C VAL A 125 -5.92 19.72 21.16
N ALA A 126 -5.23 19.29 20.10
CA ALA A 126 -3.82 19.58 19.88
C ALA A 126 -3.54 21.02 19.40
N GLY A 127 -4.58 21.81 19.09
CA GLY A 127 -4.44 23.17 18.54
C GLY A 127 -3.80 23.23 17.16
N ARG A 128 -3.87 22.15 16.38
CA ARG A 128 -3.20 22.04 15.07
C ARG A 128 -4.10 22.47 13.91
N GLN A 129 -3.50 23.15 12.93
CA GLN A 129 -4.18 23.55 11.69
C GLN A 129 -3.91 22.59 10.51
N ARG A 130 -2.95 21.68 10.67
CA ARG A 130 -2.56 20.67 9.68
C ARG A 130 -2.28 19.36 10.39
N VAL A 131 -2.63 18.25 9.74
CA VAL A 131 -2.31 16.90 10.20
C VAL A 131 -0.81 16.66 10.12
N THR A 132 -0.26 16.08 11.17
CA THR A 132 1.14 15.66 11.27
C THR A 132 1.23 14.24 11.81
N GLU A 133 2.43 13.65 11.78
CA GLU A 133 2.65 12.27 12.25
C GLU A 133 2.34 12.09 13.74
N ASP A 134 2.69 13.07 14.58
CA ASP A 134 2.42 13.03 16.02
C ASP A 134 0.93 12.84 16.34
N ASP A 135 0.05 13.40 15.50
CA ASP A 135 -1.40 13.38 15.71
C ASP A 135 -1.98 11.97 15.55
N LEU A 136 -1.34 11.15 14.71
CA LEU A 136 -1.82 9.82 14.34
C LEU A 136 -1.95 8.91 15.56
N SER A 137 -1.09 9.10 16.56
CA SER A 137 -1.09 8.34 17.82
C SER A 137 -2.47 8.31 18.50
N ASN A 138 -3.26 9.38 18.35
CA ASN A 138 -4.58 9.55 18.96
C ASN A 138 -5.76 9.15 18.07
N LEU A 139 -5.52 8.74 16.81
CA LEU A 139 -6.55 8.42 15.81
C LEU A 139 -6.92 6.93 15.83
N HIS A 140 -7.48 6.47 16.95
CA HIS A 140 -7.75 5.05 17.19
C HIS A 140 -8.79 4.46 16.24
N TYR A 141 -9.93 5.13 16.06
CA TYR A 141 -11.02 4.65 15.22
C TYR A 141 -10.65 4.70 13.73
N MET A 142 -9.93 5.73 13.29
CA MET A 142 -9.40 5.80 11.93
C MET A 142 -8.49 4.59 11.60
N ARG A 143 -7.68 4.13 12.55
CA ARG A 143 -6.89 2.89 12.38
C ARG A 143 -7.77 1.66 12.23
N LEU A 144 -8.90 1.59 12.94
CA LEU A 144 -9.86 0.49 12.75
C LEU A 144 -10.48 0.54 11.35
N VAL A 145 -10.77 1.74 10.81
CA VAL A 145 -11.24 1.93 9.43
C VAL A 145 -10.20 1.41 8.44
N ILE A 146 -8.92 1.73 8.63
CA ILE A 146 -7.83 1.23 7.77
C ILE A 146 -7.73 -0.30 7.87
N LYS A 147 -7.80 -0.86 9.08
CA LYS A 147 -7.78 -2.32 9.28
C LYS A 147 -8.94 -3.01 8.55
N GLU A 148 -10.15 -2.47 8.67
CA GLU A 148 -11.31 -3.02 7.97
C GLU A 148 -11.21 -2.85 6.46
N GLY A 149 -10.66 -1.73 5.99
CA GLY A 149 -10.35 -1.50 4.58
C GLY A 149 -9.38 -2.53 4.02
N LEU A 150 -8.32 -2.85 4.75
CA LEU A 150 -7.34 -3.88 4.36
C LEU A 150 -7.89 -5.31 4.44
N ARG A 151 -8.80 -5.59 5.39
CA ARG A 151 -9.47 -6.90 5.50
C ARG A 151 -10.37 -7.13 4.29
N LEU A 152 -11.23 -6.15 4.00
CA LEU A 152 -12.24 -6.28 2.96
C LEU A 152 -11.62 -6.03 1.57
N HIS A 153 -10.71 -5.09 1.42
CA HIS A 153 -10.15 -4.74 0.11
C HIS A 153 -8.62 -4.82 0.11
N PRO A 154 -8.03 -6.03 0.31
CA PRO A 154 -6.58 -6.18 0.26
C PRO A 154 -6.07 -5.83 -1.15
N PRO A 155 -5.16 -4.86 -1.31
CA PRO A 155 -4.68 -4.45 -2.64
C PRO A 155 -4.07 -5.61 -3.44
N LEU A 156 -3.47 -6.58 -2.74
CA LEU A 156 -2.93 -7.81 -3.32
C LEU A 156 -3.76 -9.01 -2.84
N PRO A 157 -4.88 -9.35 -3.48
CA PRO A 157 -5.81 -10.38 -2.99
C PRO A 157 -5.19 -11.78 -2.88
N LEU A 158 -4.19 -12.08 -3.71
CA LEU A 158 -3.44 -13.35 -3.71
C LEU A 158 -2.04 -13.25 -3.09
N LEU A 159 -1.73 -12.10 -2.48
CA LEU A 159 -0.38 -11.70 -2.05
C LEU A 159 0.67 -11.86 -3.17
N LEU A 160 1.96 -11.74 -2.82
CA LEU A 160 3.05 -12.06 -3.74
C LEU A 160 3.30 -13.57 -3.78
N PRO A 161 3.57 -14.16 -4.96
CA PRO A 161 3.81 -15.59 -5.10
C PRO A 161 4.97 -16.08 -4.23
N ARG A 162 4.82 -17.27 -3.67
CA ARG A 162 5.89 -18.01 -2.98
C ARG A 162 6.30 -19.22 -3.82
N GLU A 163 7.54 -19.64 -3.71
CA GLU A 163 8.04 -20.84 -4.40
C GLU A 163 8.55 -21.85 -3.38
N CYS A 164 8.11 -23.10 -3.52
CA CYS A 164 8.56 -24.20 -2.68
C CYS A 164 10.02 -24.57 -3.05
N ARG A 165 10.98 -24.34 -2.15
CA ARG A 165 12.41 -24.58 -2.43
C ARG A 165 12.82 -26.06 -2.37
N SER A 166 12.05 -26.89 -1.70
CA SER A 166 12.30 -28.32 -1.51
C SER A 166 10.98 -29.03 -1.29
N SER A 167 10.80 -30.22 -1.89
CA SER A 167 9.56 -30.98 -1.73
C SER A 167 9.21 -31.18 -0.26
N CYS A 168 7.96 -30.92 0.10
CA CYS A 168 7.47 -31.00 1.47
C CYS A 168 6.02 -31.48 1.51
N GLN A 169 5.49 -31.72 2.70
CA GLN A 169 4.07 -31.96 2.89
C GLN A 169 3.41 -30.81 3.63
N VAL A 170 2.23 -30.40 3.15
CA VAL A 170 1.39 -29.37 3.77
C VAL A 170 0.01 -29.98 3.98
N LEU A 171 -0.44 -30.08 5.23
CA LEU A 171 -1.73 -30.69 5.60
C LEU A 171 -1.93 -32.11 5.01
N GLY A 172 -0.85 -32.88 4.88
CA GLY A 172 -0.87 -34.24 4.31
C GLY A 172 -0.82 -34.29 2.78
N PHE A 173 -0.74 -33.15 2.09
CA PHE A 173 -0.57 -33.08 0.64
C PHE A 173 0.89 -32.88 0.26
N ASP A 174 1.38 -33.65 -0.71
CA ASP A 174 2.72 -33.48 -1.27
C ASP A 174 2.80 -32.21 -2.12
N VAL A 175 3.76 -31.34 -1.79
CA VAL A 175 4.06 -30.10 -2.52
C VAL A 175 5.47 -30.20 -3.09
N PRO A 176 5.63 -30.48 -4.40
CA PRO A 176 6.95 -30.59 -5.02
C PRO A 176 7.75 -29.28 -4.97
N ALA A 177 9.08 -29.40 -5.00
CA ALA A 177 9.96 -28.26 -5.24
C ALA A 177 9.61 -27.55 -6.57
N GLY A 178 9.73 -26.22 -6.60
CA GLY A 178 9.33 -25.37 -7.73
C GLY A 178 7.84 -25.05 -7.80
N THR A 179 7.01 -25.62 -6.92
CA THR A 179 5.58 -25.28 -6.85
C THR A 179 5.42 -23.81 -6.43
N VAL A 180 4.68 -23.05 -7.23
CA VAL A 180 4.28 -21.68 -6.91
C VAL A 180 2.99 -21.71 -6.07
N VAL A 181 3.02 -21.03 -4.93
CA VAL A 181 1.93 -20.96 -3.96
C VAL A 181 1.44 -19.52 -3.85
N PHE A 182 0.12 -19.36 -3.97
CA PHE A 182 -0.59 -18.11 -3.72
C PHE A 182 -1.38 -18.22 -2.43
N VAL A 183 -1.38 -17.15 -1.63
CA VAL A 183 -2.18 -17.08 -0.40
C VAL A 183 -3.36 -16.16 -0.69
N ASN A 184 -4.56 -16.72 -0.68
CA ASN A 184 -5.77 -15.98 -1.00
C ASN A 184 -6.24 -15.13 0.20
N ALA A 185 -5.53 -14.04 0.48
CA ALA A 185 -5.84 -13.11 1.55
C ALA A 185 -7.26 -12.52 1.42
N TRP A 186 -7.75 -12.34 0.19
CA TRP A 186 -9.12 -11.88 -0.08
C TRP A 186 -10.18 -12.86 0.46
N ALA A 187 -9.99 -14.16 0.22
CA ALA A 187 -10.91 -15.19 0.72
C ALA A 187 -10.80 -15.36 2.24
N ILE A 188 -9.58 -15.35 2.78
CA ILE A 188 -9.33 -15.44 4.22
C ILE A 188 -10.01 -14.28 4.96
N GLY A 189 -9.85 -13.05 4.43
CA GLY A 189 -10.48 -11.85 4.98
C GLY A 189 -12.01 -11.89 4.96
N ARG A 190 -12.62 -12.74 4.12
CA ARG A 190 -14.08 -12.90 3.98
C ARG A 190 -14.62 -14.23 4.50
N ASP A 191 -13.80 -15.03 5.15
CA ASP A 191 -14.24 -16.35 5.62
C ASP A 191 -15.23 -16.18 6.79
N PRO A 192 -16.49 -16.62 6.66
CA PRO A 192 -17.48 -16.53 7.74
C PRO A 192 -17.12 -17.39 8.97
N SER A 193 -16.19 -18.33 8.84
CA SER A 193 -15.67 -19.09 9.99
C SER A 193 -14.75 -18.25 10.88
N SER A 194 -14.15 -17.19 10.32
CA SER A 194 -13.20 -16.31 11.01
C SER A 194 -13.81 -14.93 11.31
N TRP A 195 -14.74 -14.46 10.49
CA TRP A 195 -15.28 -13.10 10.54
C TRP A 195 -16.82 -13.09 10.58
N ASP A 196 -17.40 -12.49 11.62
CA ASP A 196 -18.83 -12.20 11.64
C ASP A 196 -19.18 -11.15 10.57
N LYS A 197 -20.28 -11.36 9.83
CA LYS A 197 -20.70 -10.49 8.70
C LYS A 197 -19.51 -10.15 7.78
N PRO A 198 -18.89 -11.15 7.14
CA PRO A 198 -17.60 -10.97 6.46
C PRO A 198 -17.64 -9.97 5.29
N GLU A 199 -18.80 -9.80 4.67
CA GLU A 199 -18.99 -8.87 3.54
C GLU A 199 -19.36 -7.45 3.98
N GLU A 200 -19.66 -7.21 5.26
CA GLU A 200 -20.00 -5.89 5.77
C GLU A 200 -18.75 -5.13 6.23
N PHE A 201 -18.69 -3.84 5.88
CA PHE A 201 -17.65 -2.93 6.36
C PHE A 201 -17.96 -2.46 7.79
N VAL A 202 -17.37 -3.13 8.78
CA VAL A 202 -17.62 -2.87 10.21
C VAL A 202 -16.29 -2.66 10.95
N PRO A 203 -15.74 -1.43 10.96
CA PRO A 203 -14.48 -1.13 11.67
C PRO A 203 -14.51 -1.51 13.15
N GLU A 204 -15.68 -1.39 13.81
CA GLU A 204 -15.86 -1.75 15.21
C GLU A 204 -15.49 -3.20 15.54
N ARG A 205 -15.41 -4.12 14.56
CA ARG A 205 -14.96 -5.50 14.81
C ARG A 205 -13.52 -5.59 15.36
N PHE A 206 -12.71 -4.57 15.08
CA PHE A 206 -11.34 -4.49 15.58
C PHE A 206 -11.23 -3.74 16.92
N GLU A 207 -12.32 -3.16 17.42
CA GLU A 207 -12.33 -2.47 18.70
C GLU A 207 -12.18 -3.47 19.85
N GLY A 208 -11.12 -3.32 20.66
CA GLY A 208 -10.79 -4.28 21.73
C GLY A 208 -10.34 -5.66 21.25
N SER A 209 -10.20 -5.88 19.93
CA SER A 209 -9.68 -7.11 19.36
C SER A 209 -8.16 -7.18 19.44
N GLY A 210 -7.62 -8.35 19.74
CA GLY A 210 -6.18 -8.63 19.71
C GLY A 210 -5.63 -8.91 18.30
N VAL A 211 -6.50 -9.13 17.32
CA VAL A 211 -6.12 -9.51 15.95
C VAL A 211 -5.33 -8.39 15.28
N ASP A 212 -4.15 -8.70 14.74
CA ASP A 212 -3.24 -7.75 14.12
C ASP A 212 -2.60 -8.31 12.84
N PHE A 213 -2.15 -7.42 11.96
CA PHE A 213 -1.48 -7.80 10.70
C PHE A 213 0.02 -8.05 10.86
N LYS A 214 0.49 -8.32 12.10
CA LYS A 214 1.89 -8.63 12.44
C LYS A 214 2.32 -10.05 12.03
N GLY A 215 1.45 -10.76 11.28
CA GLY A 215 1.68 -12.09 10.72
C GLY A 215 1.67 -13.24 11.71
N THR A 216 1.03 -13.04 12.86
CA THR A 216 0.72 -14.08 13.84
C THR A 216 -0.75 -14.49 13.82
N ASP A 217 -1.63 -13.61 13.35
CA ASP A 217 -3.07 -13.86 13.21
C ASP A 217 -3.37 -14.20 11.74
N PHE A 218 -3.55 -15.49 11.45
CA PHE A 218 -3.65 -15.99 10.07
C PHE A 218 -5.01 -15.73 9.43
N GLU A 219 -6.02 -15.39 10.23
CA GLU A 219 -7.29 -14.83 9.77
C GLU A 219 -7.15 -13.42 9.18
N TYR A 220 -6.02 -12.74 9.42
CA TYR A 220 -5.80 -11.35 9.00
C TYR A 220 -4.37 -11.09 8.47
N VAL A 221 -4.16 -11.33 7.17
CA VAL A 221 -2.82 -11.30 6.54
C VAL A 221 -2.67 -10.29 5.37
N PRO A 222 -3.12 -9.03 5.48
CA PRO A 222 -3.07 -8.07 4.36
C PRO A 222 -1.64 -7.73 3.89
N PHE A 223 -0.64 -7.94 4.75
CA PHE A 223 0.78 -7.74 4.45
C PHE A 223 1.58 -9.06 4.35
N GLY A 224 0.87 -10.19 4.35
CA GLY A 224 1.45 -11.53 4.43
C GLY A 224 2.08 -11.85 5.78
N ALA A 225 2.83 -12.95 5.82
CA ALA A 225 3.46 -13.46 7.04
C ALA A 225 4.86 -14.07 6.80
N GLY A 226 5.61 -14.22 7.89
CA GLY A 226 6.91 -14.88 7.94
C GLY A 226 8.06 -14.12 7.25
N ARG A 227 9.06 -14.86 6.76
CA ARG A 227 10.33 -14.31 6.23
C ARG A 227 10.21 -13.32 5.07
N ARG A 228 9.07 -13.29 4.38
CA ARG A 228 8.79 -12.43 3.22
C ARG A 228 7.49 -11.65 3.44
N MET A 229 7.22 -11.27 4.68
CA MET A 229 6.22 -10.27 5.03
C MET A 229 6.63 -8.92 4.46
N CYS A 230 5.65 -8.05 4.17
CA CYS A 230 5.88 -6.72 3.63
C CYS A 230 6.90 -5.92 4.47
N PRO A 231 8.07 -5.57 3.92
CA PRO A 231 9.07 -4.78 4.65
C PRO A 231 8.66 -3.30 4.77
N GLY A 232 7.78 -2.81 3.90
CA GLY A 232 7.31 -1.42 3.85
C GLY A 232 6.08 -1.14 4.73
N MET A 233 5.61 -2.10 5.54
CA MET A 233 4.37 -1.97 6.31
C MET A 233 4.33 -0.71 7.18
N ALA A 234 5.38 -0.44 7.96
CA ALA A 234 5.42 0.71 8.86
C ALA A 234 5.31 2.04 8.10
N PHE A 235 6.11 2.20 7.04
CA PHE A 235 6.10 3.40 6.20
C PHE A 235 4.77 3.59 5.46
N GLY A 236 4.24 2.49 4.90
CA GLY A 236 2.97 2.51 4.18
C GLY A 236 1.78 2.89 5.08
N LEU A 237 1.74 2.35 6.30
CA LEU A 237 0.69 2.67 7.27
C LEU A 237 0.70 4.14 7.67
N VAL A 238 1.86 4.69 8.05
CA VAL A 238 1.99 6.12 8.39
C VAL A 238 1.55 7.00 7.21
N THR A 239 2.01 6.67 5.99
CA THR A 239 1.63 7.43 4.78
C THR A 239 0.12 7.39 4.54
N MET A 240 -0.51 6.22 4.67
CA MET A 240 -1.97 6.08 4.53
C MET A 240 -2.74 6.79 5.64
N GLU A 241 -2.29 6.67 6.90
CA GLU A 241 -2.88 7.35 8.05
C GLU A 241 -2.84 8.88 7.87
N LEU A 242 -1.69 9.45 7.45
CA LEU A 242 -1.55 10.87 7.16
C LEU A 242 -2.48 11.34 6.04
N ALA A 243 -2.51 10.59 4.93
CA ALA A 243 -3.35 10.94 3.78
C ALA A 243 -4.83 10.89 4.15
N LEU A 244 -5.29 9.81 4.78
CA LEU A 244 -6.69 9.66 5.19
C LEU A 244 -7.08 10.72 6.21
N ALA A 245 -6.29 10.92 7.26
CA ALA A 245 -6.54 11.95 8.26
C ALA A 245 -6.63 13.34 7.61
N SER A 246 -5.75 13.66 6.66
CA SER A 246 -5.80 14.94 5.94
C SER A 246 -7.08 15.11 5.13
N LEU A 247 -7.51 14.07 4.40
CA LEU A 247 -8.76 14.08 3.63
C LEU A 247 -9.98 14.27 4.53
N LEU A 248 -10.02 13.59 5.68
CA LEU A 248 -11.13 13.66 6.63
C LEU A 248 -11.15 14.97 7.45
N TYR A 249 -9.98 15.51 7.74
CA TYR A 249 -9.84 16.76 8.49
C TYR A 249 -10.28 17.96 7.65
N HIS A 250 -9.73 18.09 6.45
CA HIS A 250 -9.88 19.30 5.63
C HIS A 250 -11.21 19.38 4.88
N PHE A 251 -11.83 18.25 4.56
CA PHE A 251 -12.99 18.20 3.67
C PHE A 251 -14.18 17.43 4.27
N ASP A 252 -15.37 17.92 3.98
CA ASP A 252 -16.57 17.09 3.90
C ASP A 252 -16.69 16.55 2.47
N TRP A 253 -17.20 15.33 2.32
CA TRP A 253 -17.24 14.61 1.04
C TRP A 253 -18.67 14.28 0.67
N GLU A 254 -19.04 14.56 -0.58
CA GLU A 254 -20.34 14.19 -1.14
C GLU A 254 -20.17 13.40 -2.44
N LEU A 255 -21.18 12.58 -2.74
CA LEU A 255 -21.30 11.94 -4.05
C LEU A 255 -21.78 12.98 -5.08
N PRO A 256 -21.52 12.76 -6.39
CA PRO A 256 -22.02 13.62 -7.44
C PRO A 256 -23.56 13.77 -7.37
N PRO A 257 -24.12 14.90 -7.84
CA PRO A 257 -25.56 15.14 -7.79
C PRO A 257 -26.36 13.99 -8.39
N GLY A 258 -27.33 13.46 -7.62
CA GLY A 258 -28.19 12.35 -8.04
C GLY A 258 -27.66 10.96 -7.73
N MET A 259 -26.46 10.81 -7.15
CA MET A 259 -25.97 9.54 -6.62
C MET A 259 -26.26 9.38 -5.12
N THR A 260 -26.50 8.14 -4.72
CA THR A 260 -26.66 7.72 -3.33
C THR A 260 -25.59 6.68 -2.95
N ALA A 261 -25.49 6.36 -1.66
CA ALA A 261 -24.55 5.36 -1.14
C ALA A 261 -24.68 3.98 -1.83
N THR A 262 -25.88 3.59 -2.29
CA THR A 262 -26.09 2.31 -2.98
C THR A 262 -25.60 2.31 -4.43
N ASP A 263 -25.38 3.49 -5.02
CA ASP A 263 -24.96 3.66 -6.41
C ASP A 263 -23.44 3.64 -6.57
N VAL A 264 -22.68 3.64 -5.46
CA VAL A 264 -21.22 3.56 -5.49
C VAL A 264 -20.81 2.18 -6.01
N ASP A 265 -20.23 2.15 -7.21
CA ASP A 265 -19.72 0.91 -7.81
C ASP A 265 -18.54 0.35 -7.01
N MET A 266 -18.66 -0.91 -6.61
CA MET A 266 -17.66 -1.65 -5.84
C MET A 266 -17.04 -2.79 -6.66
N THR A 267 -17.24 -2.80 -7.97
CA THR A 267 -16.66 -3.80 -8.87
C THR A 267 -15.14 -3.65 -8.90
N GLU A 268 -14.44 -4.77 -8.72
CA GLU A 268 -12.98 -4.84 -8.79
C GLU A 268 -12.50 -5.02 -10.24
N GLU A 269 -11.39 -4.38 -10.60
CA GLU A 269 -10.59 -4.72 -11.78
C GLU A 269 -9.34 -5.47 -11.32
N MET A 270 -9.15 -6.68 -11.87
CA MET A 270 -7.95 -7.46 -11.60
C MET A 270 -6.76 -6.92 -12.41
N GLY A 271 -5.78 -6.37 -11.68
CA GLY A 271 -4.49 -5.94 -12.22
C GLY A 271 -3.33 -6.37 -11.32
N VAL A 272 -2.27 -5.56 -11.28
CA VAL A 272 -1.19 -5.72 -10.29
C VAL A 272 -1.75 -5.60 -8.88
N THR A 273 -2.69 -4.67 -8.68
CA THR A 273 -3.54 -4.55 -7.50
C THR A 273 -5.01 -4.79 -7.88
N ALA A 274 -5.83 -5.18 -6.91
CA ALA A 274 -7.29 -5.21 -7.04
C ALA A 274 -7.85 -3.80 -6.80
N ARG A 275 -7.87 -3.00 -7.87
CA ARG A 275 -8.40 -1.63 -7.85
C ARG A 275 -9.90 -1.62 -8.16
N ARG A 276 -10.56 -0.47 -7.92
CA ARG A 276 -11.93 -0.26 -8.42
C ARG A 276 -11.91 -0.21 -9.95
N LEU A 277 -12.91 -0.84 -10.57
CA LEU A 277 -13.07 -0.84 -12.03
C LEU A 277 -13.28 0.57 -12.60
N HIS A 278 -13.99 1.40 -11.84
CA HIS A 278 -14.23 2.80 -12.19
C HIS A 278 -13.71 3.72 -11.07
N ASP A 279 -13.17 4.87 -11.44
CA ASP A 279 -12.64 5.86 -10.50
C ASP A 279 -13.70 6.32 -9.48
N LEU A 280 -13.27 6.71 -8.29
CA LEU A 280 -14.17 7.28 -7.27
C LEU A 280 -14.26 8.78 -7.50
N LEU A 281 -15.40 9.24 -8.01
CA LEU A 281 -15.66 10.66 -8.21
C LEU A 281 -16.42 11.21 -7.01
N LEU A 282 -15.79 12.11 -6.26
CA LEU A 282 -16.38 12.79 -5.09
C LEU A 282 -16.29 14.30 -5.23
N VAL A 283 -17.21 15.01 -4.59
CA VAL A 283 -17.20 16.48 -4.48
C VAL A 283 -16.69 16.87 -3.10
N PRO A 284 -15.52 17.52 -2.99
CA PRO A 284 -15.00 18.00 -1.71
C PRO A 284 -15.58 19.37 -1.33
N PHE A 285 -15.99 19.51 -0.08
CA PHE A 285 -16.35 20.79 0.54
C PHE A 285 -15.32 21.15 1.60
N VAL A 286 -14.65 22.29 1.45
CA VAL A 286 -13.64 22.74 2.40
C VAL A 286 -14.29 23.01 3.76
N ARG A 287 -13.87 22.25 4.77
CA ARG A 287 -14.30 22.42 6.17
C ARG A 287 -13.26 23.18 6.98
N MET A 288 -12.00 22.75 6.86
CA MET A 288 -10.85 23.38 7.52
C MET A 288 -9.87 23.82 6.42
N PRO A 289 -9.76 25.12 6.11
CA PRO A 289 -8.85 25.58 5.06
C PRO A 289 -7.39 25.30 5.47
N VAL A 290 -6.57 24.90 4.50
CA VAL A 290 -5.12 24.83 4.69
C VAL A 290 -4.61 26.28 4.79
N PRO A 291 -3.82 26.64 5.82
CA PRO A 291 -3.19 27.96 5.87
C PRO A 291 -2.36 28.17 4.60
N MET A 292 -2.65 29.22 3.83
CA MET A 292 -1.79 29.61 2.72
C MET A 292 -0.52 30.21 3.32
N THR A 293 0.60 29.47 3.23
CA THR A 293 1.95 29.98 3.50
C THR A 293 2.45 30.80 2.33
#